data_AF-A0A963NLY6-F1
#
_entry.id   AF-A0A963NLY6-F1
#
_cell.length_a   1.000
_cell.length_b   1.000
_cell.length_c   1.000
_cell.angle_alpha   90.00
_cell.angle_beta   90.00
_cell.angle_gamma   90.00
#
_symmetry.space_group_name_H-M   'P 1'
#
loop_
_entity.id
_entity.type
_entity.pdbx_description
1 polymer ?
#
loop_
_entity_poly.entity_id
_entity_poly.type
_entity_poly.pdbx_seq_one_letter_code
_entity_poly.pdbx_strand_id
1 'polypeptide(L)'
;MLEHMALFDELVGHLLEDGADGRARELAARVRDFFDIHARAHHAEEERVVFPPLLASTDAELVHDVRRLQQDHGWLEQDWLEIEPQLDAIARGQATCDLALLRDALPIFRRLYEEHIALEEARVYPRARRYHEAQAAADRARGEAAG
;
A
#
# COMPACT_ATOMS: atom_id res chain seq x y z
N MET A 1 0.66 -4.35 -5.55
CA MET A 1 0.25 -4.64 -4.15
C MET A 1 -0.61 -5.90 -4.05
N LEU A 2 -1.75 -6.01 -4.75
CA LEU A 2 -2.65 -7.19 -4.66
C LEU A 2 -1.96 -8.54 -4.92
N GLU A 3 -1.04 -8.61 -5.88
CA GLU A 3 -0.26 -9.83 -6.12
C GLU A 3 0.58 -10.26 -4.90
N HIS A 4 1.14 -9.30 -4.16
CA HIS A 4 1.92 -9.59 -2.95
C HIS A 4 1.01 -9.91 -1.75
N MET A 5 -0.22 -9.39 -1.73
CA MET A 5 -1.25 -9.88 -0.80
C MET A 5 -1.57 -11.35 -1.08
N ALA A 6 -1.70 -11.77 -2.35
CA ALA A 6 -1.91 -13.18 -2.68
C ALA A 6 -0.73 -14.07 -2.25
N LEU A 7 0.51 -13.59 -2.40
CA LEU A 7 1.69 -14.29 -1.86
C LEU A 7 1.65 -14.41 -0.33
N PHE A 8 1.08 -13.42 0.36
CA PHE A 8 0.94 -13.47 1.81
C PHE A 8 -0.13 -14.48 2.24
N ASP A 9 -1.26 -14.61 1.52
CA ASP A 9 -2.19 -15.74 1.74
C ASP A 9 -1.49 -17.08 1.55
N GLU A 10 -0.75 -17.22 0.46
CA GLU A 10 -0.04 -18.46 0.15
C GLU A 10 0.92 -18.82 1.27
N LEU A 11 1.67 -17.84 1.78
CA LEU A 11 2.55 -18.04 2.93
C LEU A 11 1.80 -18.53 4.15
N VAL A 12 0.71 -17.86 4.55
CA VAL A 12 -0.03 -18.25 5.76
C VAL A 12 -0.68 -19.62 5.60
N GLY A 13 -1.23 -19.94 4.43
CA GLY A 13 -1.75 -21.27 4.12
C GLY A 13 -0.66 -22.34 4.22
N HIS A 14 0.50 -22.10 3.59
CA HIS A 14 1.65 -23.00 3.64
C HIS A 14 2.16 -23.23 5.07
N LEU A 15 2.24 -22.17 5.89
CA LEU A 15 2.64 -22.29 7.30
C LEU A 15 1.68 -23.17 8.13
N LEU A 16 0.39 -23.16 7.80
CA LEU A 16 -0.63 -23.95 8.48
C LEU A 16 -0.62 -25.43 8.05
N GLU A 17 -0.31 -25.71 6.78
CA GLU A 17 -0.37 -27.05 6.21
C GLU A 17 0.98 -27.79 6.28
N ASP A 18 2.07 -27.11 5.92
CA ASP A 18 3.39 -27.70 5.71
C ASP A 18 4.45 -27.19 6.72
N GLY A 19 4.18 -26.08 7.39
CA GLY A 19 5.06 -25.49 8.40
C GLY A 19 6.13 -24.55 7.83
N ALA A 20 7.08 -24.13 8.68
CA ALA A 20 8.09 -23.12 8.37
C ALA A 20 9.33 -23.71 7.65
N ASP A 21 9.11 -24.29 6.47
CA ASP A 21 10.15 -24.90 5.64
C ASP A 21 10.87 -23.89 4.70
N GLY A 22 11.70 -24.38 3.78
CA GLY A 22 12.42 -23.54 2.82
C GLY A 22 11.50 -22.65 1.97
N ARG A 23 10.33 -23.15 1.57
CA ARG A 23 9.37 -22.38 0.78
C ARG A 23 8.74 -21.26 1.60
N ALA A 24 8.35 -21.55 2.85
CA ALA A 24 7.83 -20.55 3.76
C ALA A 24 8.82 -19.39 3.95
N ARG A 25 10.11 -19.70 4.07
CA ARG A 25 11.18 -18.70 4.23
C ARG A 25 11.29 -17.77 3.01
N GLU A 26 11.25 -18.34 1.80
CA GLU A 26 11.32 -17.58 0.56
C GLU A 26 10.09 -16.68 0.37
N LEU A 27 8.88 -17.21 0.63
CA LEU A 27 7.64 -16.44 0.57
C LEU A 27 7.65 -15.29 1.59
N ALA A 28 8.05 -15.56 2.84
CA ALA A 28 8.12 -14.55 3.89
C ALA A 28 9.08 -13.40 3.53
N ALA A 29 10.28 -13.72 3.01
CA ALA A 29 11.24 -12.71 2.57
C ALA A 29 10.65 -11.83 1.46
N ARG A 30 10.02 -12.42 0.45
CA ARG A 30 9.42 -11.68 -0.68
C ARG A 30 8.28 -10.77 -0.26
N VAL A 31 7.38 -11.27 0.61
CA VAL A 31 6.27 -10.47 1.15
C VAL A 31 6.82 -9.30 1.98
N ARG A 32 7.78 -9.59 2.88
CA ARG A 32 8.42 -8.59 3.74
C ARG A 32 9.07 -7.48 2.92
N ASP A 33 9.97 -7.83 2.01
CA ASP A 33 10.74 -6.85 1.25
C ASP A 33 9.82 -5.95 0.40
N PHE A 34 8.73 -6.51 -0.13
CA PHE A 34 7.75 -5.72 -0.88
C PHE A 34 7.06 -4.66 -0.03
N PHE A 35 6.51 -5.04 1.13
CA PHE A 35 5.77 -4.08 1.96
C PHE A 35 6.69 -3.07 2.65
N ASP A 36 7.87 -3.51 3.11
CA ASP A 36 8.81 -2.65 3.82
C ASP A 36 9.47 -1.59 2.92
N ILE A 37 9.71 -1.93 1.65
CA ILE A 37 10.38 -1.06 0.69
C ILE A 37 9.41 -0.47 -0.32
N HIS A 38 8.72 -1.31 -1.09
CA HIS A 38 7.95 -0.85 -2.24
C HIS A 38 6.62 -0.21 -1.85
N ALA A 39 5.85 -0.83 -0.95
CA ALA A 39 4.55 -0.28 -0.55
C ALA A 39 4.72 1.01 0.26
N ARG A 40 5.64 1.04 1.24
CA ARG A 40 5.93 2.25 2.00
C ARG A 40 6.43 3.41 1.12
N ALA A 41 7.32 3.13 0.15
CA ALA A 41 7.77 4.16 -0.79
C ALA A 41 6.65 4.68 -1.71
N HIS A 42 5.73 3.80 -2.11
CA HIS A 42 4.56 4.19 -2.88
C HIS A 42 3.65 5.16 -2.12
N HIS A 43 3.23 4.82 -0.90
CA HIS A 43 2.39 5.69 -0.07
C HIS A 43 3.07 7.05 0.19
N ALA A 44 4.39 7.05 0.44
CA ALA A 44 5.15 8.28 0.62
C ALA A 44 5.17 9.17 -0.64
N GLU A 45 5.24 8.56 -1.83
CA GLU A 45 5.17 9.30 -3.09
C GLU A 45 3.78 9.94 -3.29
N GLU A 46 2.73 9.21 -2.96
CA GLU A 46 1.36 9.72 -3.07
C GLU A 46 1.10 10.89 -2.15
N GLU A 47 1.52 10.79 -0.89
CA GLU A 47 1.42 11.88 0.07
C GLU A 47 2.23 13.11 -0.33
N ARG A 48 3.37 12.89 -0.99
CA ARG A 48 4.26 13.98 -1.43
C ARG A 48 3.78 14.66 -2.71
N VAL A 49 3.21 13.90 -3.64
CA VAL A 49 2.99 14.36 -5.03
C VAL A 49 1.53 14.33 -5.43
N VAL A 50 0.82 13.24 -5.15
CA VAL A 50 -0.53 12.99 -5.65
C VAL A 50 -1.58 13.73 -4.81
N PHE A 51 -1.50 13.61 -3.49
CA PHE A 51 -2.52 14.11 -2.57
C PHE A 51 -2.54 15.64 -2.39
N PRO A 52 -1.39 16.35 -2.27
CA PRO A 52 -1.39 17.78 -2.00
C PRO A 52 -2.25 18.64 -2.96
N PRO A 53 -2.16 18.47 -4.29
CA PRO A 53 -3.00 19.26 -5.19
C PRO A 53 -4.49 18.92 -5.09
N LEU A 54 -4.84 17.66 -4.81
CA LEU A 54 -6.22 17.23 -4.68
C LEU A 54 -6.88 17.75 -3.39
N LEU A 55 -6.10 17.84 -2.31
CA LEU A 55 -6.53 18.45 -1.05
C LEU A 55 -6.84 19.95 -1.17
N ALA A 56 -6.30 20.63 -2.18
CA ALA A 56 -6.60 22.03 -2.49
C ALA A 56 -7.87 22.21 -3.34
N SER A 57 -8.55 21.12 -3.72
CA SER A 57 -9.79 21.15 -4.50
C SER A 57 -10.96 21.72 -3.69
N THR A 58 -11.90 22.36 -4.38
CA THR A 58 -13.21 22.74 -3.79
C THR A 58 -14.21 21.59 -3.77
N ASP A 59 -13.89 20.45 -4.39
CA ASP A 59 -14.68 19.21 -4.36
C ASP A 59 -14.54 18.54 -2.99
N ALA A 60 -15.54 18.72 -2.13
CA ALA A 60 -15.50 18.24 -0.75
C ALA A 60 -15.45 16.70 -0.65
N GLU A 61 -16.05 15.97 -1.59
CA GLU A 61 -15.99 14.51 -1.60
C GLU A 61 -14.58 14.03 -1.96
N LEU A 62 -13.94 14.65 -2.95
CA LEU A 62 -12.56 14.33 -3.32
C LEU A 62 -11.59 14.59 -2.15
N VAL A 63 -11.75 15.71 -1.45
CA VAL A 63 -10.93 16.03 -0.27
C VAL A 63 -11.16 15.01 0.85
N HIS A 64 -12.40 14.55 1.03
CA HIS A 64 -12.71 13.49 1.99
C HIS A 64 -12.05 12.16 1.61
N ASP A 65 -12.14 11.73 0.35
CA ASP A 65 -11.52 10.50 -0.13
C ASP A 65 -10.00 10.52 0.09
N VAL A 66 -9.33 11.63 -0.24
CA VAL A 66 -7.87 11.74 -0.06
C VAL A 66 -7.49 11.69 1.42
N ARG A 67 -8.25 12.34 2.30
CA ARG A 67 -8.00 12.24 3.75
C ARG A 67 -8.24 10.84 4.30
N ARG A 68 -9.21 10.11 3.74
CA ARG A 68 -9.42 8.70 4.06
C ARG A 68 -8.19 7.88 3.65
N LEU A 69 -7.66 8.05 2.44
CA LEU A 69 -6.43 7.34 2.02
C LEU A 69 -5.23 7.64 2.92
N GLN A 70 -5.03 8.89 3.33
CA GLN A 70 -3.98 9.24 4.29
C GLN A 70 -4.17 8.54 5.65
N GLN A 71 -5.41 8.39 6.09
CA GLN A 71 -5.71 7.63 7.29
C GLN A 71 -5.46 6.13 7.09
N ASP A 72 -5.85 5.58 5.94
CA ASP A 72 -5.59 4.19 5.58
C ASP A 72 -4.09 3.89 5.55
N HIS A 73 -3.24 4.79 5.03
CA HIS A 73 -1.76 4.64 5.11
C HIS A 73 -1.27 4.50 6.55
N GLY A 74 -1.83 5.31 7.47
CA GLY A 74 -1.49 5.24 8.89
C GLY A 74 -1.87 3.90 9.52
N TRP A 75 -3.06 3.38 9.20
CA TRP A 75 -3.51 2.07 9.66
C TRP A 75 -2.67 0.94 9.06
N LEU A 76 -2.37 0.99 7.76
CA LEU A 76 -1.51 0.01 7.09
C LEU A 76 -0.10 -0.03 7.70
N GLU A 77 0.49 1.12 8.02
CA GLU A 77 1.79 1.17 8.69
C GLU A 77 1.72 0.58 10.11
N GLN A 78 0.64 0.83 10.86
CA GLN A 78 0.45 0.26 12.20
C GLN A 78 0.30 -1.25 12.17
N ASP A 79 -0.55 -1.79 11.30
CA ASP A 79 -0.69 -3.23 11.10
C ASP A 79 0.66 -3.85 10.69
N TRP A 80 1.40 -3.15 9.83
CA TRP A 80 2.71 -3.62 9.36
C TRP A 80 3.74 -3.74 10.47
N LEU A 81 3.78 -2.81 11.43
CA LEU A 81 4.69 -2.88 12.58
C LEU A 81 4.48 -4.12 13.46
N GLU A 82 3.28 -4.69 13.46
CA GLU A 82 2.99 -5.95 14.18
C GLU A 82 3.30 -7.19 13.33
N ILE A 83 3.06 -7.11 12.02
CA ILE A 83 3.24 -8.20 11.06
C ILE A 83 4.72 -8.44 10.71
N GLU A 84 5.47 -7.39 10.40
CA GLU A 84 6.84 -7.44 9.85
C GLU A 84 7.79 -8.31 10.69
N PRO A 85 7.81 -8.21 12.03
CA PRO A 85 8.72 -9.01 12.84
C PRO A 85 8.47 -10.52 12.72
N GLN A 86 7.22 -10.93 12.50
CA GLN A 86 6.87 -12.34 12.33
C GLN A 86 7.39 -12.86 10.99
N LEU A 87 7.25 -12.05 9.93
CA LEU A 87 7.76 -12.39 8.60
C LEU A 87 9.29 -12.44 8.56
N ASP A 88 9.98 -11.52 9.24
CA ASP A 88 11.45 -11.57 9.36
C ASP A 88 11.91 -12.83 10.12
N ALA A 89 11.22 -13.20 11.21
CA ALA A 89 11.51 -14.43 11.94
C ALA A 89 11.35 -15.67 11.06
N ILE A 90 10.26 -15.77 10.30
CA ILE A 90 10.03 -16.86 9.35
C ILE A 90 11.13 -16.88 8.29
N ALA A 91 11.42 -15.77 7.62
CA ALA A 91 12.44 -15.69 6.58
C ALA A 91 13.82 -16.18 7.06
N ARG A 92 14.18 -15.84 8.31
CA ARG A 92 15.43 -16.26 8.95
C ARG A 92 15.41 -17.71 9.46
N GLY A 93 14.27 -18.40 9.41
CA GLY A 93 14.11 -19.76 9.94
C GLY A 93 14.16 -19.81 11.47
N GLN A 94 13.71 -18.74 12.13
CA GLN A 94 13.64 -18.67 13.59
C GLN A 94 12.35 -19.32 14.10
N ALA A 95 12.41 -20.01 15.24
CA ALA A 95 11.28 -20.75 15.81
C ALA A 95 10.24 -19.86 16.53
N THR A 96 10.45 -18.55 16.59
CA THR A 96 9.69 -17.62 17.46
C THR A 96 8.55 -16.87 16.77
N CYS A 97 8.13 -17.30 15.56
CA CYS A 97 7.02 -16.65 14.86
C CYS A 97 5.68 -16.90 15.58
N ASP A 98 4.89 -15.85 15.77
CA ASP A 98 3.50 -15.94 16.19
C ASP A 98 2.59 -16.15 14.98
N LEU A 99 2.35 -17.41 14.63
CA LEU A 99 1.48 -17.78 13.51
C LEU A 99 0.02 -17.40 13.77
N ALA A 100 -0.42 -17.35 15.03
CA ALA A 100 -1.79 -16.96 15.35
C ALA A 100 -2.01 -15.47 15.04
N LEU A 101 -1.03 -14.62 15.37
CA LEU A 101 -1.04 -13.21 14.99
C LEU A 101 -1.16 -13.05 13.47
N LEU A 102 -0.31 -13.73 12.68
CA LEU A 102 -0.36 -13.63 11.22
C LEU A 102 -1.70 -14.08 10.64
N ARG A 103 -2.25 -15.19 11.15
CA ARG A 103 -3.55 -15.71 10.71
C ARG A 103 -4.68 -14.71 10.98
N ASP A 104 -4.65 -14.03 12.12
CA ASP A 104 -5.72 -13.14 12.54
C ASP A 104 -5.59 -11.73 11.93
N ALA A 105 -4.36 -11.25 11.72
CA ALA A 105 -4.07 -9.95 11.13
C ALA A 105 -4.24 -9.92 9.59
N LEU A 106 -3.87 -11.00 8.88
CA LEU A 106 -3.85 -11.02 7.42
C LEU A 106 -5.21 -10.69 6.77
N PRO A 107 -6.37 -11.22 7.20
CA PRO A 107 -7.65 -10.86 6.61
C PRO A 107 -7.99 -9.37 6.76
N ILE A 108 -7.59 -8.75 7.88
CA ILE A 108 -7.81 -7.32 8.16
C ILE A 108 -6.94 -6.48 7.24
N PHE A 109 -5.65 -6.78 7.21
CA PHE A 109 -4.66 -6.10 6.38
C PHE A 109 -4.99 -6.19 4.88
N ARG A 110 -5.40 -7.39 4.42
CA ARG A 110 -5.92 -7.61 3.06
C ARG A 110 -7.08 -6.70 2.75
N ARG A 111 -8.09 -6.72 3.62
CA ARG A 111 -9.33 -5.99 3.38
C ARG A 111 -9.07 -4.50 3.29
N LEU A 112 -8.19 -3.99 4.14
CA LEU A 112 -7.76 -2.59 4.10
C LEU A 112 -7.09 -2.25 2.78
N TYR A 113 -6.12 -3.05 2.30
CA TYR A 113 -5.50 -2.84 0.99
C TYR A 113 -6.49 -2.91 -0.18
N GLU A 114 -7.42 -3.86 -0.16
CA GLU A 114 -8.43 -4.01 -1.23
C GLU A 114 -9.33 -2.77 -1.31
N GLU A 115 -9.81 -2.27 -0.17
CA GLU A 115 -10.65 -1.08 -0.12
C GLU A 115 -9.87 0.20 -0.48
N HIS A 116 -8.63 0.30 -0.03
CA HIS A 116 -7.70 1.39 -0.31
C HIS A 116 -7.45 1.51 -1.82
N ILE A 117 -6.96 0.44 -2.45
CA ILE A 117 -6.65 0.39 -3.89
C ILE A 117 -7.91 0.65 -4.72
N ALA A 118 -9.07 0.13 -4.30
CA ALA A 118 -10.32 0.39 -5.00
C ALA A 118 -10.69 1.89 -5.00
N LEU A 119 -10.46 2.59 -3.89
CA LEU A 119 -10.72 4.02 -3.77
C LEU A 119 -9.75 4.85 -4.62
N GLU A 120 -8.47 4.48 -4.62
CA GLU A 120 -7.42 5.11 -5.45
C GLU A 120 -7.76 5.03 -6.94
N GLU A 121 -7.97 3.81 -7.43
CA GLU A 121 -8.20 3.53 -8.85
C GLU A 121 -9.51 4.13 -9.36
N ALA A 122 -10.58 4.02 -8.56
CA ALA A 122 -11.90 4.46 -8.99
C ALA A 122 -12.09 5.98 -8.88
N ARG A 123 -11.48 6.64 -7.88
CA ARG A 123 -11.76 8.05 -7.56
C ARG A 123 -10.54 8.94 -7.64
N VAL A 124 -9.44 8.62 -6.97
CA VAL A 124 -8.33 9.57 -6.74
C VAL A 124 -7.42 9.69 -7.95
N TYR A 125 -6.90 8.59 -8.50
CA TYR A 125 -5.98 8.64 -9.66
C TYR A 125 -6.59 9.27 -10.91
N PRO A 126 -7.87 9.03 -11.27
CA PRO A 126 -8.49 9.74 -12.39
C PRO A 126 -8.50 11.27 -12.20
N ARG A 127 -8.64 11.76 -10.97
CA ARG A 127 -8.64 13.20 -10.68
C ARG A 127 -7.22 13.78 -10.66
N ALA A 128 -6.26 13.05 -10.10
CA ALA A 128 -4.84 13.41 -10.17
C ALA A 128 -4.38 13.61 -11.62
N ARG A 129 -4.67 12.65 -12.51
CA ARG A 129 -4.32 12.73 -13.93
C ARG A 129 -4.88 13.99 -14.59
N ARG A 130 -6.18 14.25 -14.41
CA ARG A 130 -6.85 15.44 -14.97
C ARG A 130 -6.24 16.74 -14.45
N TYR A 131 -5.87 16.79 -13.18
CA TYR A 131 -5.22 17.96 -12.59
C TYR A 131 -3.84 18.22 -13.23
N HIS A 132 -3.00 17.17 -13.35
CA HIS A 132 -1.67 17.30 -13.96
C HIS A 132 -1.75 17.66 -15.45
N GLU A 133 -2.70 17.09 -16.20
CA GLU A 133 -2.94 17.43 -17.60
C GLU A 133 -3.34 18.91 -17.77
N ALA A 134 -4.23 19.41 -16.91
CA ALA A 134 -4.66 20.81 -16.93
C ALA A 134 -3.52 21.77 -16.59
N GLN A 135 -2.68 21.43 -15.61
CA GLN A 135 -1.50 22.23 -15.27
C GLN A 135 -0.49 22.28 -16.43
N ALA A 136 -0.17 21.12 -17.01
CA ALA A 136 0.77 21.05 -18.13
C ALA A 136 0.27 21.84 -19.35
N ALA A 137 -1.04 21.86 -19.61
CA ALA A 137 -1.63 22.69 -20.66
C ALA A 137 -1.50 24.19 -20.37
N ALA A 138 -1.73 24.60 -19.11
CA ALA A 138 -1.58 25.99 -18.69
C ALA A 138 -0.12 26.48 -18.75
N ASP A 139 0.85 25.64 -18.39
CA ASP A 139 2.27 25.94 -18.50
C ASP A 139 2.72 26.16 -19.94
N ARG A 140 2.27 25.31 -20.87
CA ARG A 140 2.55 25.47 -22.31
C ARG A 140 1.99 26.79 -22.84
N ALA A 141 0.73 27.10 -22.53
CA ALA A 141 0.11 28.36 -22.96
C ALA A 141 0.83 29.60 -22.42
N ARG A 142 1.34 29.54 -21.18
CA ARG A 142 2.15 30.63 -20.59
C ARG A 142 3.51 30.77 -21.28
N GLY A 143 4.16 29.66 -21.63
CA GLY A 143 5.43 29.67 -22.35
C GLY A 143 5.32 30.24 -23.77
N GLU A 144 4.24 29.91 -24.48
CA GLU A 144 3.95 30.42 -25.82
C GLU A 144 3.57 31.92 -25.82
N ALA A 145 2.92 32.41 -24.78
CA ALA A 145 2.59 33.83 -24.65
C ALA A 145 3.77 34.73 -24.23
N ALA A 146 4.86 34.13 -23.75
CA ALA A 146 6.05 34.82 -23.26
C ALA A 146 7.24 34.82 -24.25
N GLY A 147 7.11 34.12 -25.38
CA GLY A 147 8.10 34.06 -26.47
C GLY A 147 7.66 34.82 -27.71
#